data_AF-Q5URR3-F1
#
_entry.id   AF-Q5URR3-F1
#
_cell.length_a   1.000
_cell.length_b   1.000
_cell.length_c   1.000
_cell.angle_alpha   90.00
_cell.angle_beta   90.00
_cell.angle_gamma   90.00
#
_symmetry.space_group_name_H-M   'P 1'
#
loop_
_entity.id
_entity.type
_entity.pdbx_description
1 polymer ?
#
loop_
_entity_poly.entity_id
_entity_poly.type
_entity_poly.pdbx_seq_one_letter_code
_entity_poly.pdbx_strand_id
1 'polypeptide(L)'
;KTFYDPSRNRRVIWGWSNESDVLPDDEIKKGWAGIQGIPRQVWLDLSGKQLVQWPIEELETLRKQKVQLNNKKLSKGEMFEVKGISASQADVEV
;
A
#
# COMPACT_ATOMS: atom_id res chain seq x y z
N LYS A 1 -12.64 8.14 -4.87
CA LYS A 1 -13.56 8.00 -6.04
C LYS A 1 -13.43 6.57 -6.60
N THR A 2 -14.50 5.95 -7.11
CA THR A 2 -14.42 4.58 -7.69
C THR A 2 -14.82 4.56 -9.16
N PHE A 3 -14.40 3.52 -9.88
CA PHE A 3 -14.88 3.17 -11.22
C PHE A 3 -14.99 1.64 -11.37
N TYR A 4 -15.76 1.18 -12.35
CA TYR A 4 -15.83 -0.23 -12.72
C TYR A 4 -14.84 -0.51 -13.86
N ASP A 5 -13.99 -1.51 -13.68
CA ASP A 5 -13.05 -2.01 -14.68
C ASP A 5 -13.65 -3.26 -15.34
N PRO A 6 -14.21 -3.15 -16.56
CA PRO A 6 -14.83 -4.28 -17.25
C PRO A 6 -13.80 -5.30 -17.77
N SER A 7 -12.52 -4.92 -17.92
CA SER A 7 -11.49 -5.83 -18.42
C SER A 7 -11.11 -6.90 -17.39
N ARG A 8 -11.23 -6.55 -16.11
CA ARG A 8 -10.89 -7.40 -14.95
C ARG A 8 -12.11 -7.74 -14.09
N ASN A 9 -13.31 -7.28 -14.47
CA ASN A 9 -14.56 -7.42 -13.71
C ASN A 9 -14.45 -7.03 -12.23
N ARG A 10 -13.87 -5.85 -11.97
CA ARG A 10 -13.62 -5.38 -10.60
C ARG A 10 -14.00 -3.92 -10.41
N ARG A 11 -14.31 -3.53 -9.18
CA ARG A 11 -14.43 -2.12 -8.79
C ARG A 11 -13.10 -1.65 -8.20
N VAL A 12 -12.59 -0.53 -8.72
CA VAL A 12 -11.32 0.04 -8.26
C VAL A 12 -11.59 1.38 -7.59
N ILE A 13 -10.95 1.61 -6.44
CA ILE A 13 -10.97 2.89 -5.71
C ILE A 13 -9.64 3.62 -5.84
N TRP A 14 -9.74 4.93 -6.09
CA TRP A 14 -8.66 5.90 -6.02
C TRP A 14 -8.88 6.84 -4.83
N GLY A 15 -7.79 7.20 -4.15
CA GLY A 15 -7.79 8.14 -3.03
C GLY A 15 -6.61 9.09 -3.12
N TRP A 16 -6.86 10.36 -2.82
CA TRP A 16 -5.82 11.38 -2.70
C TRP A 16 -5.24 11.36 -1.28
N SER A 17 -3.92 11.41 -1.17
CA SER A 17 -3.21 11.70 0.07
C SER A 17 -2.57 13.07 -0.07
N ASN A 18 -2.97 14.00 0.79
CA ASN A 18 -2.33 15.31 0.88
C ASN A 18 -0.97 15.21 1.59
N GLU A 19 -0.25 16.32 1.58
CA GLU A 19 1.02 16.43 2.29
C GLU A 19 0.81 16.51 3.81
N SER A 20 1.84 16.11 4.56
CA SER A 20 1.89 16.18 6.02
C SER A 20 3.15 16.91 6.51
N ASP A 21 3.85 17.60 5.62
CA ASP A 21 5.02 18.44 5.90
C ASP A 21 4.64 19.91 6.15
N VAL A 22 5.62 20.81 6.27
CA VAL A 22 5.36 22.19 6.70
C VAL A 22 4.81 23.03 5.56
N LEU A 23 3.58 23.52 5.75
CA LEU A 23 2.91 24.39 4.79
C LEU A 23 3.14 25.88 5.10
N PRO A 24 3.38 26.75 4.09
CA PRO A 24 3.53 26.44 2.66
C PRO A 24 4.99 26.21 2.22
N ASP A 25 5.96 26.37 3.13
CA ASP A 25 7.38 26.45 2.79
C ASP A 25 7.91 25.20 2.06
N ASP A 26 7.54 24.00 2.53
CA ASP A 26 8.03 22.76 1.93
C ASP A 26 7.40 22.50 0.55
N GLU A 27 6.12 22.84 0.35
CA GLU A 27 5.45 22.75 -0.96
C GLU A 27 6.13 23.67 -1.99
N ILE A 28 6.42 24.91 -1.61
CA ILE A 28 7.10 25.87 -2.48
C ILE A 28 8.52 25.38 -2.79
N LYS A 29 9.23 24.86 -1.79
CA LYS A 29 10.62 24.40 -1.94
C LYS A 29 10.74 23.14 -2.78
N LYS A 30 9.86 22.15 -2.60
CA LYS A 30 9.88 20.89 -3.38
C LYS A 30 9.19 21.02 -4.74
N GLY A 31 8.27 21.98 -4.90
CA GLY A 31 7.62 22.32 -6.16
C GLY A 31 6.47 21.39 -6.58
N TRP A 32 5.98 20.54 -5.67
CA TRP A 32 4.84 19.64 -5.90
C TRP A 32 4.09 19.41 -4.59
N ALA A 33 2.83 18.96 -4.66
CA ALA A 33 2.03 18.63 -3.50
C ALA A 33 0.96 17.57 -3.82
N GLY A 34 0.83 16.59 -2.95
CA GLY A 34 -0.16 15.52 -2.98
C GLY A 34 0.25 14.33 -3.86
N ILE A 35 -0.17 13.15 -3.43
CA ILE A 35 -0.04 11.91 -4.21
C ILE A 35 -1.39 11.20 -4.32
N GLN A 36 -1.53 10.35 -5.34
CA GLN A 36 -2.60 9.36 -5.35
C GLN A 36 -2.11 8.10 -4.61
N GLY A 37 -2.95 7.55 -3.75
CA GLY A 37 -2.73 6.24 -3.16
C GLY A 37 -2.76 5.15 -4.22
N ILE A 38 -2.09 4.03 -3.92
CA ILE A 38 -2.12 2.84 -4.79
C ILE A 38 -3.57 2.42 -5.04
N PRO A 39 -3.98 2.19 -6.30
CA PRO A 39 -5.34 1.75 -6.61
C PRO A 39 -5.66 0.42 -5.91
N ARG A 40 -6.87 0.32 -5.34
CA ARG A 40 -7.31 -0.88 -4.63
C ARG A 40 -8.57 -1.43 -5.28
N GLN A 41 -8.63 -2.75 -5.43
CA GLN A 41 -9.89 -3.43 -5.68
C GLN A 41 -10.74 -3.35 -4.41
N VAL A 42 -12.05 -3.15 -4.57
CA VAL A 42 -13.01 -3.07 -3.47
C VAL A 42 -14.20 -4.00 -3.70
N TRP A 43 -14.61 -4.72 -2.66
CA TRP A 43 -15.74 -5.63 -2.67
C TRP A 43 -16.41 -5.70 -1.30
N LEU A 44 -17.60 -6.28 -1.22
CA LEU A 44 -18.33 -6.48 0.03
C LEU A 44 -17.74 -7.69 0.76
N ASP A 45 -17.43 -7.53 2.05
CA ASP A 45 -17.03 -8.64 2.91
C ASP A 45 -18.12 -9.72 2.99
N LEU A 46 -17.75 -10.97 3.27
CA LEU A 46 -18.69 -12.09 3.40
C LEU A 46 -19.76 -11.86 4.47
N SER A 47 -19.44 -11.09 5.52
CA SER A 47 -20.41 -10.70 6.55
C SER A 47 -21.48 -9.73 6.06
N GLY A 48 -21.26 -9.06 4.91
CA GLY A 48 -22.11 -8.01 4.37
C GLY A 48 -22.05 -6.68 5.13
N LYS A 49 -21.17 -6.54 6.13
CA LYS A 49 -21.15 -5.38 7.05
C LYS A 49 -20.12 -4.32 6.71
N GLN A 50 -19.15 -4.65 5.86
CA GLN A 50 -18.04 -3.76 5.53
C GLN A 50 -17.49 -4.03 4.14
N LEU A 51 -16.73 -3.07 3.62
CA LEU A 51 -15.97 -3.24 2.38
C LEU A 51 -14.58 -3.77 2.72
N VAL A 52 -14.08 -4.67 1.87
CA VAL A 52 -12.69 -5.09 1.86
C VAL A 52 -11.99 -4.37 0.73
N GLN A 53 -10.74 -4.00 0.96
CA GLN A 53 -9.87 -3.36 -0.03
C GLN A 53 -8.54 -4.09 -0.10
N TRP A 54 -8.05 -4.31 -1.31
CA TRP A 54 -6.75 -4.92 -1.55
C TRP A 54 -6.06 -4.21 -2.72
N PRO A 55 -4.73 -3.96 -2.67
CA PRO A 55 -4.01 -3.41 -3.81
C PRO A 55 -4.30 -4.22 -5.08
N ILE A 56 -4.40 -3.55 -6.22
CA ILE A 56 -4.60 -4.25 -7.50
C ILE A 56 -3.44 -5.22 -7.79
N GLU A 57 -3.76 -6.38 -8.37
CA GLU A 57 -2.78 -7.45 -8.66
C GLU A 57 -1.62 -6.98 -9.56
N GLU A 58 -1.83 -5.96 -10.39
CA GLU A 58 -0.78 -5.38 -11.22
C GLU A 58 0.40 -4.83 -10.40
N LEU A 59 0.18 -4.41 -9.14
CA LEU A 59 1.24 -3.95 -8.26
C LEU A 59 2.28 -5.04 -7.99
N GLU A 60 1.88 -6.31 -7.98
CA GLU A 60 2.77 -7.44 -7.69
C GLU A 60 3.90 -7.55 -8.72
N THR A 61 3.70 -7.03 -9.94
CA THR A 61 4.73 -7.00 -10.99
C THR A 61 5.93 -6.12 -10.64
N LEU A 62 5.79 -5.21 -9.66
CA LEU A 62 6.88 -4.36 -9.17
C LEU A 62 7.74 -5.06 -8.11
N ARG A 63 7.32 -6.23 -7.60
CA ARG A 63 8.08 -7.00 -6.60
C ARG A 63 9.38 -7.51 -7.24
N LYS A 64 10.51 -7.28 -6.55
CA LYS A 64 11.85 -7.71 -6.98
C LYS A 64 12.31 -8.91 -6.15
N GLN A 65 13.48 -8.80 -5.52
CA GLN A 65 14.02 -9.83 -4.66
C GLN A 65 13.11 -10.03 -3.43
N LYS A 66 12.64 -11.27 -3.25
CA LYS A 66 11.86 -11.67 -2.09
C LYS A 66 12.78 -12.12 -0.96
N VAL A 67 12.56 -11.56 0.22
CA VAL A 67 13.09 -12.09 1.48
C VAL A 67 11.94 -12.72 2.23
N GLN A 68 12.08 -13.99 2.63
CA GLN A 68 11.03 -14.74 3.30
C GLN A 68 11.53 -15.29 4.63
N LEU A 69 10.69 -15.15 5.66
CA LEU A 69 10.94 -15.61 7.02
C LEU A 69 9.76 -16.47 7.45
N ASN A 70 10.02 -17.69 7.91
CA ASN A 70 9.00 -18.62 8.37
C ASN A 70 9.31 -19.05 9.81
N ASN A 71 8.28 -19.27 10.63
CA ASN A 71 8.40 -19.78 12.00
C ASN A 71 9.33 -18.96 12.91
N LYS A 72 9.47 -17.65 12.67
CA LYS A 72 10.27 -16.77 13.54
C LYS A 72 9.48 -16.45 14.80
N LYS A 73 9.90 -17.03 15.93
CA LYS A 73 9.38 -16.66 17.25
C LYS A 73 9.90 -15.27 17.62
N LEU A 74 8.98 -14.38 18.00
CA LEU A 74 9.28 -13.05 18.54
C LEU A 74 8.97 -13.06 20.04
N SER A 75 9.99 -12.80 20.85
CA SER A 75 9.83 -12.66 22.29
C SER A 75 9.26 -11.27 22.62
N LYS A 76 8.64 -11.11 23.79
CA LYS A 76 8.12 -9.81 24.23
C LYS A 76 9.26 -8.79 24.28
N GLY A 77 9.13 -7.71 23.51
CA GLY A 77 10.14 -6.65 23.41
C GLY A 77 11.32 -6.95 22.48
N GLU A 78 11.34 -8.11 21.82
CA GLU A 78 12.36 -8.44 20.82
C GLU A 78 12.09 -7.68 19.51
N MET A 79 13.11 -6.98 19.01
CA MET A 79 13.11 -6.38 17.69
C MET A 79 13.88 -7.30 16.73
N PHE A 80 13.31 -7.52 15.54
CA PHE A 80 13.96 -8.30 14.50
C PHE A 80 14.14 -7.45 13.24
N GLU A 81 15.38 -7.33 12.78
CA GLU A 81 15.73 -6.59 11.57
C GLU A 81 15.64 -7.49 10.34
N VAL A 82 14.85 -7.07 9.34
CA VAL A 82 14.79 -7.74 8.04
C VAL A 82 15.88 -7.17 7.13
N LYS A 83 16.83 -8.03 6.74
CA LYS A 83 17.97 -7.66 5.89
C LYS A 83 17.74 -8.07 4.43
N GLY A 84 18.46 -7.43 3.51
CA GLY A 84 18.45 -7.79 2.09
C GLY A 84 17.30 -7.21 1.27
N ILE A 85 16.68 -6.12 1.74
CA ILE A 85 15.61 -5.39 1.03
C ILE A 85 15.93 -3.90 0.94
N SER A 86 15.34 -3.21 -0.04
CA SER A 86 15.33 -1.74 -0.09
C SER A 86 14.24 -1.21 0.82
N ALA A 87 14.57 -0.88 2.07
CA ALA A 87 13.58 -0.53 3.11
C ALA A 87 12.70 0.69 2.78
N SER A 88 13.19 1.64 1.96
CA SER A 88 12.43 2.82 1.53
C SER A 88 11.35 2.50 0.47
N GLN A 89 11.41 1.34 -0.17
CA GLN A 89 10.44 0.90 -1.17
C GLN A 89 10.36 -0.63 -1.18
N ALA A 90 9.42 -1.17 -0.41
CA ALA A 90 9.18 -2.60 -0.27
C ALA A 90 7.69 -2.90 -0.12
N ASP A 91 7.32 -4.15 -0.36
CA ASP A 91 6.02 -4.71 -0.04
C ASP A 91 6.23 -5.83 0.99
N VAL A 92 5.46 -5.80 2.08
CA VAL A 92 5.63 -6.67 3.25
C VAL A 92 4.30 -7.32 3.59
N GLU A 93 4.27 -8.64 3.54
CA GLU A 93 3.13 -9.48 3.90
C GLU A 93 3.43 -10.20 5.24
N VAL A 94 2.42 -10.33 6.10
CA VAL A 94 2.52 -10.93 7.46
C VAL A 94 1.48 -12.02 7.65
#